data_AF-A0A920M938-F1
#
_entry.id   AF-A0A920M938-F1
#
_cell.length_a   1.000
_cell.length_b   1.000
_cell.length_c   1.000
_cell.angle_alpha   90.00
_cell.angle_beta   90.00
_cell.angle_gamma   90.00
#
_symmetry.space_group_name_H-M   'P 1'
#
loop_
_entity.id
_entity.type
_entity.pdbx_description
1 polymer ?
#
loop_
_entity_poly.entity_id
_entity_poly.type
_entity_poly.pdbx_seq_one_letter_code
_entity_poly.pdbx_strand_id
1 'polypeptide(L)'
;MLLPEGNMTDIQRKQMTTVNQENVFVLNINGTFDDCQDIVKSAFKDKSFLKHDQVLLAVNSINWTRIIGQICYYFYLCMKINNFSKQLCFSVPTGNFW
;
A
#
# COMPACT_ATOMS: atom_id res chain seq x y z
N MET A 1 7.15 -5.20 -7.16
CA MET A 1 5.82 -5.45 -6.58
C MET A 1 5.49 -6.92 -6.80
N LEU A 2 5.08 -7.64 -5.76
CA LEU A 2 4.66 -9.04 -5.87
C LEU A 2 3.13 -9.09 -6.02
N LEU A 3 2.63 -9.82 -7.02
CA LEU A 3 1.21 -10.03 -7.24
C LEU A 3 0.88 -11.53 -7.12
N PRO A 4 -0.12 -11.93 -6.32
CA PRO A 4 -0.58 -13.30 -6.31
C PRO A 4 -1.37 -13.61 -7.59
N GLU A 5 -1.08 -14.73 -8.22
CA GLU A 5 -1.77 -15.18 -9.42
C GLU A 5 -3.24 -15.53 -9.13
N GLY A 6 -4.16 -15.10 -10.01
CA GLY A 6 -5.59 -15.47 -9.95
C GLY A 6 -6.43 -14.81 -8.86
N ASN A 7 -5.82 -14.11 -7.88
CA ASN A 7 -6.52 -13.54 -6.71
C ASN A 7 -6.85 -12.05 -6.85
N MET A 8 -6.97 -11.53 -8.07
CA MET A 8 -7.18 -10.10 -8.33
C MET A 8 -8.13 -9.87 -9.51
N THR A 9 -8.95 -8.82 -9.43
CA THR A 9 -9.82 -8.44 -10.56
C THR A 9 -8.99 -7.96 -11.76
N ASP A 10 -9.55 -8.10 -12.97
CA ASP A 10 -8.86 -7.66 -14.19
C ASP A 10 -8.50 -6.18 -14.20
N ILE A 11 -9.34 -5.33 -13.59
CA ILE A 11 -9.09 -3.89 -13.51
C ILE A 11 -7.88 -3.62 -12.62
N GLN A 12 -7.84 -4.21 -11.42
CA GLN A 12 -6.71 -4.06 -10.50
C GLN A 12 -5.40 -4.58 -11.12
N ARG A 13 -5.45 -5.74 -11.77
CA ARG A 13 -4.28 -6.32 -12.43
C ARG A 13 -3.74 -5.37 -13.50
N LYS A 14 -4.60 -4.86 -14.37
CA LYS A 14 -4.20 -3.89 -15.41
C LYS A 14 -3.59 -2.63 -14.80
N GLN A 15 -4.24 -2.02 -13.80
CA GLN A 15 -3.70 -0.83 -13.13
C GLN A 15 -2.28 -1.02 -12.60
N MET A 16 -1.97 -2.22 -12.12
CA MET A 16 -0.65 -2.54 -11.56
C MET A 16 0.37 -2.92 -12.64
N THR A 17 -0.03 -3.60 -13.72
CA THR A 17 0.90 -4.13 -14.73
C THR A 17 1.13 -3.22 -15.94
N THR A 18 0.25 -2.25 -16.21
CA THR A 18 0.36 -1.41 -17.43
C THR A 18 1.15 -0.12 -17.22
N VAL A 19 1.74 0.08 -16.04
CA VAL A 19 2.62 1.23 -15.77
C VAL A 19 3.93 1.01 -16.53
N ASN A 20 4.10 1.74 -17.65
CA ASN A 20 5.28 1.64 -18.50
C ASN A 20 6.40 2.57 -18.01
N GLN A 21 7.03 2.19 -16.89
CA GLN A 21 8.15 2.92 -16.29
C GLN A 21 9.30 1.96 -16.00
N GLU A 22 10.53 2.34 -16.34
CA GLU A 22 11.71 1.47 -16.26
C GLU A 22 12.06 1.04 -14.82
N ASN A 23 11.63 1.81 -13.81
CA ASN A 23 11.84 1.52 -12.40
C ASN A 23 10.72 0.68 -11.76
N VAL A 24 9.71 0.27 -12.53
CA VAL A 24 8.56 -0.49 -12.02
C VAL A 24 8.65 -1.93 -12.49
N PHE A 25 8.85 -2.83 -11.53
CA PHE A 25 8.91 -4.27 -11.79
C PHE A 25 7.76 -4.97 -11.07
N VAL A 26 6.92 -5.65 -11.86
CA VAL A 26 5.79 -6.44 -11.36
C VAL A 26 6.12 -7.92 -11.53
N LEU A 27 6.15 -8.65 -10.42
CA LEU A 27 6.47 -10.06 -10.37
C LEU A 27 5.20 -10.82 -10.01
N ASN A 28 4.76 -11.71 -10.91
CA ASN A 28 3.62 -12.59 -10.66
C ASN A 28 4.10 -13.81 -9.88
N ILE A 29 3.46 -14.07 -8.74
CA ILE A 29 3.80 -15.14 -7.81
C ILE A 29 2.67 -16.16 -7.86
N ASN A 30 3.00 -17.41 -8.19
CA ASN A 30 2.06 -18.52 -8.11
C ASN A 30 1.86 -18.88 -6.62
N GLY A 31 0.85 -18.27 -6.00
CA GLY A 31 0.57 -18.38 -4.58
C GLY A 31 -0.47 -17.36 -4.10
N THR A 32 -0.63 -17.26 -2.79
CA THR A 32 -1.57 -16.37 -2.11
C THR A 32 -0.95 -15.00 -1.80
N PHE A 33 -1.78 -14.08 -1.32
CA PHE A 33 -1.31 -12.79 -0.81
C PHE A 33 -0.36 -12.95 0.38
N ASP A 34 -0.62 -13.93 1.26
CA ASP A 34 0.22 -14.20 2.42
C ASP A 34 1.60 -14.73 2.02
N ASP A 35 1.66 -15.58 0.98
CA ASP A 35 2.94 -16.04 0.41
C ASP A 35 3.78 -14.86 -0.10
N CYS A 36 3.13 -13.89 -0.75
CA CYS A 36 3.80 -12.66 -1.19
C CYS A 36 4.35 -11.86 0.01
N GLN A 37 3.60 -11.77 1.11
CA GLN A 37 4.08 -11.10 2.31
C GLN A 37 5.27 -11.82 2.94
N ASP A 38 5.24 -13.15 2.97
CA ASP A 38 6.29 -13.95 3.60
C ASP A 38 7.60 -13.93 2.81
N ILE A 39 7.53 -13.91 1.47
CA ILE A 39 8.70 -13.64 0.61
C ILE A 39 9.32 -12.29 0.97
N VAL A 40 8.51 -11.23 1.08
CA VAL A 40 9.00 -9.90 1.43
C VAL A 40 9.64 -9.92 2.82
N LYS A 41 8.96 -10.49 3.83
CA LYS A 41 9.51 -10.61 5.20
C LYS A 41 10.83 -11.36 5.22
N SER A 42 10.95 -12.44 4.45
CA SER A 42 12.19 -13.22 4.33
C SER A 42 13.32 -12.38 3.73
N ALA A 43 13.05 -11.64 2.66
CA ALA A 43 14.02 -10.72 2.04
C ALA A 43 14.45 -9.57 2.98
N PHE A 44 13.62 -9.17 3.94
CA PHE A 44 14.03 -8.20 4.97
C PHE A 44 14.97 -8.80 6.02
N LYS A 45 14.93 -10.12 6.25
CA LYS A 45 15.79 -10.83 7.20
C LYS A 45 17.16 -11.16 6.60
N ASP A 46 17.19 -11.61 5.35
CA ASP A 46 18.43 -11.90 4.62
C ASP A 46 18.66 -10.87 3.51
N LYS A 47 19.68 -10.03 3.68
CA LYS A 47 20.03 -8.95 2.75
C LYS A 47 21.28 -9.25 1.93
N SER A 48 21.80 -10.48 1.98
CA SER A 48 23.02 -10.89 1.28
C SER A 48 22.96 -10.69 -0.25
N PHE A 49 21.75 -10.68 -0.81
CA PHE A 49 21.51 -10.46 -2.24
C PHE A 49 21.61 -8.99 -2.68
N LEU A 50 21.59 -8.03 -1.74
CA LEU A 50 21.67 -6.60 -2.05
C LEU A 50 23.10 -6.19 -2.34
N LYS A 51 23.28 -5.38 -3.39
CA LYS A 51 24.55 -4.69 -3.62
C LYS A 51 24.76 -3.58 -2.58
N HIS A 52 26.02 -3.13 -2.41
CA HIS A 52 26.39 -2.10 -1.44
C HIS A 52 25.64 -0.76 -1.59
N ASP A 53 25.13 -0.47 -2.79
CA ASP A 53 24.37 0.72 -3.16
C ASP A 53 22.85 0.51 -3.12
N GLN A 54 22.36 -0.65 -2.69
CA GLN A 54 20.94 -1.01 -2.69
C GLN A 54 20.37 -1.11 -1.28
N VAL A 55 19.14 -0.60 -1.12
CA VAL A 55 18.41 -0.66 0.15
C VAL A 55 17.01 -1.19 -0.10
N LEU A 56 16.59 -2.15 0.72
CA LEU A 56 15.21 -2.66 0.71
C LEU A 56 14.31 -1.73 1.52
N LEU A 57 13.26 -1.21 0.89
CA LEU A 57 12.25 -0.36 1.52
C LEU A 57 10.88 -1.02 1.38
N ALA A 58 10.14 -1.13 2.49
CA ALA A 58 8.77 -1.62 2.50
C ALA A 58 7.83 -0.42 2.51
N VAL A 59 6.86 -0.41 1.58
CA VAL A 59 5.78 0.58 1.57
C VAL A 59 4.50 -0.12 2.04
N ASN A 60 4.35 -0.28 3.35
CA ASN A 60 3.24 -0.97 4.00
C ASN A 60 2.38 -0.02 4.87
N SER A 61 1.29 -0.54 5.44
CA SER A 61 0.28 0.22 6.22
C SER A 61 0.79 0.82 7.53
N ILE A 62 1.97 0.40 8.01
CA ILE A 62 2.59 0.90 9.26
C ILE A 62 3.30 2.25 9.02
N ASN A 63 3.48 2.66 7.76
CA ASN A 63 4.15 3.93 7.47
C ASN A 63 3.29 5.11 7.97
N TRP A 64 3.76 5.76 9.04
CA TRP A 64 3.12 6.91 9.70
C TRP A 64 2.75 8.04 8.74
N THR A 65 3.52 8.22 7.65
CA THR A 65 3.23 9.20 6.60
C THR A 65 1.86 8.95 5.95
N ARG A 66 1.42 7.70 5.83
CA ARG A 66 0.09 7.38 5.28
C ARG A 66 -1.03 7.86 6.20
N ILE A 67 -0.87 7.71 7.52
CA ILE A 67 -1.85 8.18 8.50
C ILE A 67 -1.95 9.71 8.44
N ILE A 68 -0.81 10.41 8.43
CA ILE A 68 -0.78 11.88 8.30
C ILE A 68 -1.49 12.33 7.02
N GLY A 69 -1.23 11.68 5.88
CA GLY A 69 -1.89 12.01 4.62
C GLY A 69 -3.41 11.82 4.67
N GLN A 70 -3.88 10.77 5.36
CA GLN A 70 -5.31 10.51 5.53
C GLN A 70 -6.01 11.55 6.41
N ILE A 71 -5.33 12.11 7.42
CA ILE A 71 -5.88 13.15 8.32
C ILE A 71 -6.33 14.38 7.52
N CYS A 72 -5.58 14.77 6.48
CA CYS A 72 -5.89 15.94 5.65
C CYS A 72 -7.31 15.90 5.06
N TYR A 73 -7.84 14.72 4.72
CA TYR A 73 -9.18 14.60 4.15
C TYR A 73 -10.28 14.95 5.14
N TYR A 74 -10.11 14.65 6.44
CA TYR A 74 -11.08 15.01 7.47
C TYR A 74 -11.16 16.52 7.66
N PHE A 75 -10.00 17.20 7.74
CA PHE A 75 -9.95 18.66 7.82
C PHE A 75 -10.60 19.31 6.60
N TYR A 76 -10.27 18.82 5.39
CA TYR A 76 -10.87 19.32 4.16
C TYR A 76 -12.40 19.15 4.14
N LEU A 77 -12.92 18.01 4.56
CA LEU A 77 -14.36 17.75 4.65
C LEU A 77 -15.05 18.67 5.67
N CYS A 78 -14.46 18.84 6.86
CA CYS A 78 -14.98 19.75 7.88
C CYS A 78 -15.03 21.21 7.39
N MET A 79 -13.98 21.67 6.71
CA MET A 79 -13.95 22.99 6.08
C MET A 79 -15.07 23.13 5.05
N LYS A 80 -15.20 22.15 4.16
CA LYS A 80 -16.12 22.19 3.02
C LYS A 80 -17.60 22.10 3.41
N ILE A 81 -17.93 21.32 4.44
CA ILE A 81 -19.33 21.06 4.82
C ILE A 81 -19.91 22.19 5.66
N ASN A 82 -19.20 22.62 6.70
CA ASN A 82 -19.75 23.59 7.65
C ASN A 82 -18.72 24.57 8.22
N ASN A 83 -17.51 24.60 7.65
CA ASN A 83 -16.41 25.44 8.12
C ASN A 83 -16.15 25.31 9.65
N PHE A 84 -16.17 24.07 10.16
CA PHE A 84 -16.02 23.72 11.57
C PHE A 84 -17.09 24.29 12.52
N SER A 85 -18.21 24.78 12.01
CA SER A 85 -19.28 25.36 12.84
C SER A 85 -20.05 24.31 13.66
N LYS A 86 -20.02 23.03 13.26
CA LYS A 86 -20.67 21.92 13.96
C LYS A 86 -19.82 20.66 13.90
N GLN A 87 -19.98 19.78 14.88
CA GLN A 87 -19.37 18.45 14.87
C GLN A 87 -19.92 17.61 13.72
N LEU A 88 -19.05 16.78 13.14
CA LEU A 88 -19.37 15.84 12.06
C LEU A 88 -19.10 14.41 12.53
N CYS A 89 -19.97 13.48 12.17
CA CYS A 89 -19.77 12.06 12.39
C CYS A 89 -19.27 11.40 11.11
N PHE A 90 -18.22 10.58 11.21
CA PHE A 90 -17.64 9.83 10.10
C PHE A 90 -17.81 8.33 10.37
N SER A 91 -18.33 7.59 9.39
CA SER A 91 -18.34 6.12 9.38
C SER A 91 -17.28 5.65 8.39
N VAL A 92 -16.30 4.88 8.87
CA VAL A 92 -15.14 4.45 8.08
C VAL A 92 -15.10 2.92 8.06
N PRO A 93 -15.25 2.27 6.90
CA PRO A 93 -15.05 0.83 6.80
C PRO A 93 -13.55 0.54 6.96
N THR A 94 -13.16 -0.07 8.08
CA THR A 94 -11.76 -0.38 8.40
C THR A 94 -11.47 -1.86 8.27
N GLY A 95 -10.27 -2.20 7.78
CA GLY A 95 -9.76 -3.57 7.76
C GLY A 95 -8.52 -3.73 8.63
N ASN A 96 -7.51 -2.88 8.43
CA ASN A 96 -6.16 -3.03 8.99
C ASN A 96 -5.85 -2.09 10.19
N PHE A 97 -6.86 -1.67 10.96
CA PHE A 97 -6.73 -0.71 12.06
C PHE A 97 -7.04 -1.38 13.42
N TRP A 98 -6.38 -2.51 13.68
CA TRP A 98 -6.47 -3.28 14.93
C TRP A 98 -5.19 -3.16 15.73
#